data_AF-A0A0S8GAJ2-F1
#
_entry.id   AF-A0A0S8GAJ2-F1
#
_cell.length_a   1.000
_cell.length_b   1.000
_cell.length_c   1.000
_cell.angle_alpha   90.00
_cell.angle_beta   90.00
_cell.angle_gamma   90.00
#
_symmetry.space_group_name_H-M   'P 1'
#
loop_
_entity.id
_entity.type
_entity.pdbx_description
1 polymer ?
#
loop_
_entity_poly.entity_id
_entity_poly.type
_entity_poly.pdbx_seq_one_letter_code
_entity_poly.pdbx_strand_id
1 'polypeptide(L)'
;MYPPARSGFAAAITVSGGLAGLRASEMMVRPRDAWAVSLGARSDEGRSGPLASARATQQRDGTMELRYDSYCGLYCGACPVLRANRDGRVEEVAGEWKMKPEDLRCHGCKTETLSSFCTSCDIKKCAEDEDVEFCFDCSEFPCKRLVAFKDDECAHHSIVLKNLEAIRERGLDDWLAEQKSRWSCPECGVGSAWYEKECGACGATLYSCKDEESDLEKGTP
;
A
#
# COMPACT_ATOMS: atom_id res chain seq x y z
N MET A 1 -7.33 -10.66 6.71
CA MET A 1 -6.57 -11.91 6.45
C MET A 1 -6.16 -11.91 4.99
N TYR A 2 -4.89 -11.66 4.71
CA TYR A 2 -4.30 -11.89 3.39
C TYR A 2 -4.29 -13.40 3.11
N PRO A 3 -4.77 -13.86 1.94
CA PRO A 3 -4.63 -15.27 1.59
C PRO A 3 -3.19 -15.55 1.15
N PRO A 4 -2.59 -16.69 1.56
CA PRO A 4 -1.32 -17.13 0.99
C PRO A 4 -1.52 -17.62 -0.44
N ALA A 5 -0.66 -17.18 -1.36
CA ALA A 5 -0.57 -17.71 -2.71
C ALA A 5 -0.38 -19.23 -2.67
N ARG A 6 -1.28 -19.99 -3.31
CA ARG A 6 -1.12 -21.42 -3.53
C ARG A 6 -0.99 -21.72 -5.02
N SER A 7 0.22 -22.11 -5.39
CA SER A 7 0.55 -22.83 -6.61
C SER A 7 -0.34 -24.07 -6.75
N GLY A 8 -0.88 -24.27 -7.96
CA GLY A 8 -1.92 -25.24 -8.25
C GLY A 8 -1.50 -26.71 -8.17
N PHE A 9 -2.51 -27.56 -7.99
CA PHE A 9 -2.63 -28.90 -8.56
C PHE A 9 -4.12 -29.25 -8.61
N ALA A 10 -4.61 -29.56 -9.81
CA ALA A 10 -5.96 -30.07 -10.03
C ALA A 10 -5.99 -31.59 -9.85
N ALA A 11 -7.00 -32.12 -9.14
CA ALA A 11 -7.97 -33.09 -9.68
C ALA A 11 -8.82 -33.79 -8.59
N ALA A 12 -10.12 -33.94 -8.93
CA ALA A 12 -11.06 -35.03 -8.65
C ALA A 12 -11.74 -35.19 -7.26
N ILE A 13 -12.92 -34.56 -7.17
CA ILE A 13 -14.25 -35.10 -6.79
C ILE A 13 -14.31 -36.48 -6.11
N THR A 14 -14.98 -36.53 -4.94
CA THR A 14 -16.11 -37.43 -4.65
C THR A 14 -16.92 -36.92 -3.44
N VAL A 15 -18.24 -36.96 -3.59
CA VAL A 15 -19.27 -36.51 -2.62
C VAL A 15 -19.72 -37.70 -1.79
N SER A 16 -19.85 -37.55 -0.47
CA SER A 16 -20.81 -38.30 0.37
C SER A 16 -20.98 -37.68 1.77
N GLY A 17 -22.22 -37.25 2.07
CA GLY A 17 -22.87 -37.55 3.36
C GLY A 17 -22.62 -36.66 4.59
N GLY A 18 -23.67 -35.94 5.00
CA GLY A 18 -24.33 -36.25 6.28
C GLY A 18 -24.11 -35.35 7.52
N LEU A 19 -25.10 -34.48 7.75
CA LEU A 19 -25.80 -34.19 9.02
C LEU A 19 -25.11 -33.43 10.19
N ALA A 20 -25.81 -32.36 10.56
CA ALA A 20 -26.21 -31.94 11.92
C ALA A 20 -25.25 -31.12 12.80
N GLY A 21 -25.68 -29.87 13.04
CA GLY A 21 -25.88 -29.36 14.40
C GLY A 21 -24.72 -28.61 15.04
N LEU A 22 -24.89 -27.29 15.21
CA LEU A 22 -25.02 -26.58 16.50
C LEU A 22 -24.57 -25.12 16.36
N ARG A 23 -25.37 -24.25 16.98
CA ARG A 23 -25.15 -22.81 17.13
C ARG A 23 -24.02 -22.53 18.13
N ALA A 24 -23.25 -21.50 17.86
CA ALA A 24 -22.55 -20.66 18.86
C ALA A 24 -22.56 -19.23 18.29
N SER A 25 -23.54 -18.39 18.64
CA SER A 25 -23.50 -17.42 19.75
C SER A 25 -22.14 -16.74 19.94
N GLU A 26 -22.14 -15.44 19.59
CA GLU A 26 -21.55 -14.30 20.31
C GLU A 26 -20.38 -14.58 21.27
N MET A 27 -19.23 -14.01 20.93
CA MET A 27 -18.13 -13.60 21.81
C MET A 27 -17.07 -13.00 20.86
N MET A 28 -16.51 -11.80 20.99
CA MET A 28 -16.56 -10.77 22.02
C MET A 28 -15.83 -9.56 21.40
N VAL A 29 -16.57 -8.54 20.97
CA VAL A 29 -15.99 -7.23 20.63
C VAL A 29 -15.61 -6.57 21.95
N ARG A 30 -14.35 -6.15 22.12
CA ARG A 30 -13.97 -5.22 23.19
C ARG A 30 -13.10 -4.08 22.64
N PRO A 31 -13.36 -2.84 23.07
CA PRO A 31 -12.78 -1.63 22.50
C PRO A 31 -11.42 -1.32 23.13
N ARG A 32 -10.56 -0.62 22.40
CA ARG A 32 -9.47 0.15 23.03
C ARG A 32 -9.48 1.56 22.47
N ASP A 33 -10.22 2.39 23.18
CA ASP A 33 -10.08 3.83 23.18
C ASP A 33 -8.72 4.19 23.78
N ALA A 34 -7.91 4.83 22.96
CA ALA A 34 -6.90 5.84 23.26
C ALA A 34 -6.30 6.12 21.87
N TRP A 35 -6.17 7.35 21.41
CA TRP A 35 -5.07 8.21 21.81
C TRP A 35 -5.38 9.60 21.23
N ALA A 36 -5.64 10.57 22.11
CA ALA A 36 -5.49 11.98 21.79
C ALA A 36 -4.06 12.37 22.21
N VAL A 37 -3.22 12.77 21.26
CA VAL A 37 -1.93 13.40 21.57
C VAL A 37 -1.89 14.76 20.90
N SER A 38 -1.70 15.76 21.75
CA SER A 38 -1.65 17.18 21.45
C SER A 38 -0.44 17.52 20.56
N LEU A 39 -0.69 18.20 19.44
CA LEU A 39 0.36 18.81 18.62
C LEU A 39 0.65 20.23 19.14
N GLY A 40 1.84 20.42 19.73
CA GLY A 40 2.41 21.72 20.01
C GLY A 40 3.06 22.28 18.75
N ALA A 41 2.53 23.39 18.23
CA ALA A 41 3.08 24.14 17.12
C ALA A 41 4.38 24.85 17.52
N ARG A 42 5.42 24.77 16.68
CA ARG A 42 6.51 25.75 16.65
C ARG A 42 6.72 26.21 15.20
N SER A 43 6.76 27.52 15.05
CA SER A 43 6.94 28.30 13.82
C SER A 43 8.38 28.23 13.32
N ASP A 44 8.54 28.07 12.01
CA ASP A 44 9.83 28.13 11.30
C ASP A 44 9.88 29.42 10.46
N GLU A 45 10.92 30.22 10.66
CA GLU A 45 11.23 31.41 9.84
C GLU A 45 12.44 31.08 8.94
N GLY A 46 12.23 31.15 7.63
CA GLY A 46 13.09 30.51 6.63
C GLY A 46 14.37 31.22 6.21
N ARG A 47 14.97 30.71 5.13
CA ARG A 47 15.87 31.45 4.23
C ARG A 47 16.04 30.74 2.88
N SER A 48 16.23 31.56 1.86
CA SER A 48 16.18 31.33 0.41
C SER A 48 17.56 31.21 -0.28
N GLY A 49 17.59 30.49 -1.43
CA GLY A 49 18.55 30.63 -2.55
C GLY A 49 19.38 29.37 -2.91
N PRO A 50 20.01 29.29 -4.11
CA PRO A 50 19.43 29.31 -5.46
C PRO A 50 19.63 28.00 -6.26
N LEU A 51 18.93 27.90 -7.40
CA LEU A 51 18.74 26.75 -8.30
C LEU A 51 20.00 26.26 -9.05
N ALA A 52 20.27 24.94 -9.02
CA ALA A 52 21.11 24.25 -10.01
C ALA A 52 20.82 22.72 -10.08
N SER A 53 20.54 22.23 -11.30
CA SER A 53 20.66 20.84 -11.83
C SER A 53 20.07 19.66 -11.02
N ALA A 54 18.96 19.10 -11.53
CA ALA A 54 18.27 17.93 -10.99
C ALA A 54 19.07 16.61 -11.19
N ARG A 55 20.03 16.37 -10.30
CA ARG A 55 20.35 15.03 -9.80
C ARG A 55 20.02 15.05 -8.31
N ALA A 56 19.01 14.30 -7.90
CA ALA A 56 18.53 14.24 -6.52
C ALA A 56 19.70 13.90 -5.58
N THR A 57 20.29 14.92 -4.98
CA THR A 57 21.31 14.82 -3.95
C THR A 57 20.69 15.35 -2.68
N GLN A 58 19.90 14.51 -2.01
CA GLN A 58 19.39 14.83 -0.69
C GLN A 58 20.50 14.60 0.33
N GLN A 59 20.90 15.69 1.00
CA GLN A 59 21.83 15.69 2.12
C GLN A 59 21.12 15.17 3.37
N ARG A 60 21.87 14.41 4.17
CA ARG A 60 21.41 13.59 5.29
C ARG A 60 21.09 14.42 6.52
N ASP A 61 19.82 14.46 6.93
CA ASP A 61 19.43 14.53 8.33
C ASP A 61 18.93 13.15 8.79
N GLY A 62 19.02 12.83 10.07
CA GLY A 62 18.72 11.51 10.61
C GLY A 62 17.23 11.14 10.69
N THR A 63 16.37 11.69 9.83
CA THR A 63 14.99 11.24 9.70
C THR A 63 14.91 10.07 8.70
N MET A 64 14.15 9.02 9.02
CA MET A 64 13.92 7.93 8.07
C MET A 64 13.12 8.48 6.88
N GLU A 65 13.77 8.63 5.73
CA GLU A 65 13.11 9.07 4.50
C GLU A 65 12.30 7.89 3.91
N LEU A 66 10.99 7.92 4.14
CA LEU A 66 10.07 6.95 3.55
C LEU A 66 9.63 7.42 2.16
N ARG A 67 9.67 6.51 1.20
CA ARG A 67 9.24 6.72 -0.18
C ARG A 67 7.87 6.10 -0.44
N TYR A 68 6.96 6.92 -0.98
CA TYR A 68 5.54 6.57 -1.10
C TYR A 68 5.09 6.17 -2.51
N ASP A 69 5.92 6.43 -3.52
CA ASP A 69 5.71 6.01 -4.90
C ASP A 69 6.39 4.68 -5.20
N SER A 70 5.89 4.00 -6.24
CA SER A 70 6.40 2.71 -6.68
C SER A 70 6.52 2.65 -8.20
N TYR A 71 7.37 1.74 -8.69
CA TYR A 71 7.54 1.54 -10.14
C TYR A 71 6.22 1.21 -10.83
N CYS A 72 5.35 0.42 -10.20
CA CYS A 72 4.07 -0.01 -10.75
C CYS A 72 2.89 0.94 -10.49
N GLY A 73 3.09 2.06 -9.79
CA GLY A 73 2.00 3.01 -9.49
C GLY A 73 1.11 2.61 -8.31
N LEU A 74 1.49 1.60 -7.51
CA LEU A 74 0.92 1.43 -6.17
C LEU A 74 1.36 2.58 -5.25
N TYR A 75 0.44 3.05 -4.41
CA TYR A 75 0.74 4.02 -3.36
C TYR A 75 1.20 3.31 -2.08
N CYS A 76 2.50 3.37 -1.77
CA CYS A 76 3.05 2.69 -0.61
C CYS A 76 2.54 3.27 0.72
N GLY A 77 2.01 4.51 0.75
CA GLY A 77 1.44 5.10 1.96
C GLY A 77 0.20 4.39 2.50
N ALA A 78 -0.46 3.57 1.67
CA ALA A 78 -1.55 2.68 2.07
C ALA A 78 -1.12 1.21 2.24
N CYS A 79 0.17 0.91 2.03
CA CYS A 79 0.74 -0.41 2.33
C CYS A 79 0.80 -0.63 3.85
N PRO A 80 0.24 -1.71 4.40
CA PRO A 80 0.31 -1.99 5.83
C PRO A 80 1.75 -2.05 6.36
N VAL A 81 2.69 -2.55 5.54
CA VAL A 81 4.10 -2.68 5.92
C VAL A 81 4.79 -1.32 6.03
N LEU A 82 4.66 -0.45 5.03
CA LEU A 82 5.26 0.89 5.09
C LEU A 82 4.64 1.73 6.22
N ARG A 83 3.32 1.60 6.43
CA ARG A 83 2.62 2.26 7.54
C ARG A 83 3.15 1.80 8.90
N ALA A 84 3.39 0.49 9.08
CA ALA A 84 3.99 -0.03 10.31
C ALA A 84 5.38 0.57 10.58
N ASN A 85 6.18 0.78 9.54
CA ASN A 85 7.50 1.44 9.67
C ASN A 85 7.34 2.92 10.05
N ARG A 86 6.43 3.65 9.38
CA ARG A 86 6.11 5.07 9.69
C ARG A 86 5.65 5.25 11.13
N ASP A 87 4.80 4.34 11.61
CA ASP A 87 4.14 4.46 12.91
C ASP A 87 4.95 3.79 14.05
N GLY A 88 6.11 3.19 13.75
CA GLY A 88 6.94 2.50 14.74
C GLY A 88 6.31 1.22 15.31
N ARG A 89 5.53 0.50 14.50
CA ARG A 89 4.73 -0.69 14.88
C ARG A 89 5.18 -1.98 14.20
N VAL A 90 6.40 -2.03 13.65
CA VAL A 90 6.89 -3.19 12.88
C VAL A 90 6.86 -4.47 13.72
N GLU A 91 7.29 -4.41 14.98
CA GLU A 91 7.34 -5.55 15.89
C GLU A 91 5.95 -6.12 16.19
N GLU A 92 4.97 -5.25 16.39
CA GLU A 92 3.58 -5.63 16.63
C GLU A 92 2.98 -6.34 15.40
N VAL A 93 3.10 -5.71 14.22
CA VAL A 93 2.58 -6.25 12.96
C VAL A 93 3.27 -7.57 12.61
N ALA A 94 4.57 -7.69 12.85
CA ALA A 94 5.31 -8.93 12.66
C ALA A 94 4.75 -10.06 13.55
N GLY A 95 4.45 -9.75 14.82
CA GLY A 95 3.82 -10.69 15.76
C GLY A 95 2.45 -11.16 15.28
N GLU A 96 1.60 -10.24 14.83
CA GLU A 96 0.27 -10.56 14.29
C GLU A 96 0.35 -11.44 13.03
N TRP A 97 1.29 -11.13 12.15
CA TRP A 97 1.45 -11.81 10.86
C TRP A 97 2.28 -13.09 10.96
N LYS A 98 2.84 -13.39 12.15
CA LYS A 98 3.75 -14.51 12.40
C LYS A 98 4.97 -14.47 11.47
N MET A 99 5.48 -13.27 11.22
CA MET A 99 6.68 -12.99 10.43
C MET A 99 7.78 -12.46 11.33
N LYS A 100 9.01 -12.41 10.83
CA LYS A 100 10.10 -11.75 11.55
C LYS A 100 10.01 -10.23 11.33
N PRO A 101 10.30 -9.39 12.34
CA PRO A 101 10.34 -7.94 12.16
C PRO A 101 11.26 -7.52 11.01
N GLU A 102 12.37 -8.22 10.79
CA GLU A 102 13.32 -7.95 9.71
C GLU A 102 12.70 -8.13 8.33
N ASP A 103 11.75 -9.06 8.17
CA ASP A 103 11.05 -9.32 6.91
C ASP A 103 10.04 -8.20 6.56
N LEU A 104 9.76 -7.30 7.52
CA LEU A 104 8.80 -6.20 7.40
C LEU A 104 9.44 -4.82 7.50
N ARG A 105 10.76 -4.70 7.71
CA ARG A 105 11.45 -3.40 7.63
C ARG A 105 11.38 -2.88 6.20
N CYS A 106 10.89 -1.66 5.98
CA CYS A 106 10.65 -1.14 4.63
C CYS A 106 10.61 0.39 4.63
N HIS A 107 11.32 1.01 3.68
CA HIS A 107 11.27 2.45 3.41
C HIS A 107 10.66 2.77 2.03
N GLY A 108 10.10 1.80 1.33
CA GLY A 108 9.49 1.96 0.00
C GLY A 108 10.24 1.19 -1.08
N CYS A 109 9.56 0.74 -2.14
CA CYS A 109 10.15 -0.21 -3.09
C CYS A 109 11.25 0.37 -4.00
N LYS A 110 11.32 1.71 -4.07
CA LYS A 110 12.39 2.47 -4.75
C LYS A 110 13.51 2.91 -3.78
N THR A 111 13.73 2.14 -2.71
CA THR A 111 14.77 2.39 -1.70
C THR A 111 15.55 1.11 -1.40
N GLU A 112 16.67 1.23 -0.67
CA GLU A 112 17.50 0.09 -0.29
C GLU A 112 16.89 -0.77 0.84
N THR A 113 16.03 -0.19 1.68
CA THR A 113 15.42 -0.92 2.81
C THR A 113 14.07 -1.47 2.38
N LEU A 114 14.05 -2.77 2.10
CA LEU A 114 12.90 -3.44 1.50
C LEU A 114 12.33 -4.51 2.43
N SER A 115 11.01 -4.62 2.47
CA SER A 115 10.37 -5.79 3.03
C SER A 115 10.62 -7.02 2.16
N SER A 116 10.41 -8.20 2.73
CA SER A 116 10.43 -9.48 2.01
C SER A 116 9.56 -9.46 0.74
N PHE A 117 8.37 -8.83 0.81
CA PHE A 117 7.44 -8.72 -0.33
C PHE A 117 7.99 -7.90 -1.50
N CYS A 118 8.70 -6.80 -1.21
CA CYS A 118 9.28 -5.95 -2.26
C CYS A 118 10.63 -6.49 -2.75
N THR A 119 11.36 -7.22 -1.91
CA THR A 119 12.64 -7.85 -2.26
C THR A 119 12.46 -8.91 -3.34
N SER A 120 11.38 -9.69 -3.30
CA SER A 120 11.07 -10.73 -4.30
C SER A 120 10.10 -10.28 -5.40
N CYS A 121 9.90 -8.97 -5.59
CA CYS A 121 8.93 -8.46 -6.56
C CYS A 121 9.50 -8.42 -7.97
N ASP A 122 8.94 -9.22 -8.88
CA ASP A 122 9.37 -9.28 -10.29
C ASP A 122 9.17 -7.97 -11.06
N ILE A 123 8.18 -7.14 -10.70
CA ILE A 123 7.96 -5.85 -11.35
C ILE A 123 9.06 -4.86 -10.96
N LYS A 124 9.43 -4.81 -9.68
CA LYS A 124 10.55 -3.99 -9.21
C LYS A 124 11.82 -4.38 -9.96
N LYS A 125 12.15 -5.67 -9.96
CA LYS A 125 13.34 -6.18 -10.63
C LYS A 125 13.34 -5.80 -12.12
N CYS A 126 12.21 -5.98 -12.80
CA CYS A 126 12.09 -5.59 -14.20
C CYS A 126 12.29 -4.09 -14.41
N ALA A 127 11.73 -3.23 -13.55
CA ALA A 127 11.89 -1.79 -13.69
C ALA A 127 13.34 -1.34 -13.49
N GLU A 128 14.06 -1.98 -12.57
CA GLU A 128 15.49 -1.77 -12.36
C GLU A 128 16.34 -2.28 -13.55
N ASP A 129 16.02 -3.47 -14.08
CA ASP A 129 16.72 -4.05 -15.24
C ASP A 129 16.53 -3.20 -16.52
N GLU A 130 15.35 -2.60 -16.69
CA GLU A 130 15.02 -1.71 -17.82
C GLU A 130 15.42 -0.24 -17.58
N ASP A 131 15.97 0.11 -16.41
CA ASP A 131 16.36 1.47 -16.01
C ASP A 131 15.22 2.51 -16.16
N VAL A 132 14.01 2.15 -15.70
CA VAL A 132 12.82 3.01 -15.77
C VAL A 132 12.37 3.51 -14.39
N GLU A 133 11.98 4.78 -14.31
CA GLU A 133 11.49 5.39 -13.06
C GLU A 133 10.05 4.93 -12.75
N PHE A 134 9.21 4.81 -13.77
CA PHE A 134 7.89 4.19 -13.68
C PHE A 134 7.68 3.20 -14.82
N CYS A 135 6.80 2.22 -14.61
CA CYS A 135 6.48 1.26 -15.67
C CYS A 135 5.94 1.94 -16.95
N PHE A 136 5.38 3.15 -16.88
CA PHE A 136 4.94 3.89 -18.06
C PHE A 136 6.08 4.46 -18.91
N ASP A 137 7.30 4.52 -18.39
CA ASP A 137 8.49 4.93 -19.15
C ASP A 137 9.03 3.77 -20.01
N CYS A 138 8.59 2.53 -19.75
CA CYS A 138 8.95 1.37 -20.55
C CYS A 138 8.27 1.43 -21.92
N SER A 139 9.03 1.16 -22.99
CA SER A 139 8.52 1.12 -24.37
C SER A 139 7.42 0.08 -24.61
N GLU A 140 7.33 -0.95 -23.76
CA GLU A 140 6.29 -1.98 -23.83
C GLU A 140 5.04 -1.66 -23.01
N PHE A 141 4.92 -0.45 -22.43
CA PHE A 141 3.80 -0.09 -21.57
C PHE A 141 2.45 0.02 -22.32
N PRO A 142 1.35 -0.57 -21.79
CA PRO A 142 1.31 -1.50 -20.66
C PRO A 142 1.76 -2.92 -21.07
N CYS A 143 2.78 -3.45 -20.40
CA CYS A 143 3.33 -4.76 -20.76
C CYS A 143 2.52 -5.90 -20.11
N LYS A 144 2.64 -7.11 -20.67
CA LYS A 144 1.90 -8.30 -20.19
C LYS A 144 2.09 -8.57 -18.70
N ARG A 145 3.29 -8.33 -18.16
CA ARG A 145 3.60 -8.52 -16.74
C ARG A 145 2.77 -7.58 -15.86
N LEU A 146 2.70 -6.30 -16.23
CA LEU A 146 1.96 -5.31 -15.47
C LEU A 146 0.44 -5.53 -15.56
N VAL A 147 -0.05 -5.93 -16.73
CA VAL A 147 -1.47 -6.31 -16.91
C VAL A 147 -1.81 -7.53 -16.06
N ALA A 148 -0.97 -8.58 -16.07
CA ALA A 148 -1.19 -9.76 -15.23
C ALA A 148 -1.16 -9.44 -13.73
N PHE A 149 -0.34 -8.49 -13.29
CA PHE A 149 -0.32 -8.00 -11.92
C PHE A 149 -1.59 -7.23 -11.56
N LYS A 150 -2.06 -6.36 -12.46
CA LYS A 150 -3.33 -5.64 -12.30
C LYS A 150 -4.51 -6.61 -12.14
N ASP A 151 -4.50 -7.71 -12.87
CA ASP A 151 -5.62 -8.66 -12.97
C ASP A 151 -5.48 -9.86 -12.01
N ASP A 152 -4.58 -9.81 -11.02
CA ASP A 152 -4.41 -10.89 -10.06
C ASP A 152 -5.46 -10.87 -8.93
N GLU A 153 -5.35 -11.80 -7.96
CA GLU A 153 -6.31 -11.91 -6.86
C GLU A 153 -6.19 -10.79 -5.80
N CYS A 154 -5.18 -9.93 -5.91
CA CYS A 154 -4.92 -8.88 -4.94
C CYS A 154 -5.59 -7.58 -5.40
N ALA A 155 -6.81 -7.32 -4.90
CA ALA A 155 -7.60 -6.13 -5.23
C ALA A 155 -6.85 -4.78 -5.26
N HIS A 156 -5.86 -4.58 -4.38
CA HIS A 156 -5.04 -3.36 -4.36
C HIS A 156 -4.14 -3.18 -5.59
N HIS A 157 -3.93 -4.21 -6.41
CA HIS A 157 -3.20 -4.15 -7.67
C HIS A 157 -4.07 -3.65 -8.83
N SER A 158 -5.39 -3.75 -8.75
CA SER A 158 -6.31 -3.39 -9.85
C SER A 158 -6.17 -1.93 -10.35
N ILE A 159 -5.72 -1.03 -9.47
CA ILE A 159 -5.60 0.41 -9.71
C ILE A 159 -4.33 0.83 -10.48
N VAL A 160 -3.33 -0.05 -10.62
CA VAL A 160 -1.98 0.32 -11.06
C VAL A 160 -1.93 1.07 -12.39
N LEU A 161 -2.71 0.65 -13.39
CA LEU A 161 -2.72 1.34 -14.70
C LEU A 161 -3.30 2.75 -14.59
N LYS A 162 -4.43 2.92 -13.89
CA LYS A 162 -5.05 4.24 -13.66
C LYS A 162 -4.09 5.17 -12.92
N ASN A 163 -3.38 4.66 -11.92
CA ASN A 163 -2.38 5.45 -11.19
C ASN A 163 -1.19 5.84 -12.06
N LEU A 164 -0.65 4.93 -12.86
CA LEU A 164 0.47 5.23 -13.76
C LEU A 164 0.08 6.28 -14.80
N GLU A 165 -1.12 6.21 -15.37
CA GLU A 165 -1.65 7.24 -16.27
C GLU A 165 -1.80 8.59 -15.55
N ALA A 166 -2.35 8.59 -14.33
CA ALA A 166 -2.47 9.80 -13.53
C ALA A 166 -1.11 10.46 -13.21
N ILE A 167 -0.10 9.67 -12.85
CA ILE A 167 1.26 10.17 -12.60
C ILE A 167 1.85 10.77 -13.88
N ARG A 168 1.67 10.09 -15.02
CA ARG A 168 2.17 10.56 -16.32
C ARG A 168 1.50 11.88 -16.75
N GLU A 169 0.22 12.04 -16.49
CA GLU A 169 -0.56 13.21 -16.92
C GLU A 169 -0.41 14.42 -16.00
N ARG A 170 -0.37 14.19 -14.68
CA ARG A 170 -0.45 15.26 -13.66
C ARG A 170 0.84 15.45 -12.87
N GLY A 171 1.77 14.51 -12.97
CA GLY A 171 3.02 14.53 -12.22
C GLY A 171 2.91 13.84 -10.86
N LEU A 172 4.09 13.51 -10.31
CA LEU A 172 4.21 12.71 -9.10
C LEU A 172 3.69 13.43 -7.85
N ASP A 173 4.04 14.71 -7.67
CA ASP A 173 3.70 15.44 -6.44
C ASP A 173 2.18 15.60 -6.28
N ASP A 174 1.48 15.94 -7.36
CA ASP A 174 0.02 16.06 -7.38
C ASP A 174 -0.64 14.70 -7.12
N TRP A 175 -0.14 13.63 -7.74
CA TRP A 175 -0.64 12.28 -7.49
C TRP A 175 -0.40 11.84 -6.04
N LEU A 176 0.77 12.14 -5.45
CA LEU A 176 1.05 11.80 -4.05
C LEU A 176 0.14 12.57 -3.08
N ALA A 177 -0.14 13.84 -3.35
CA ALA A 177 -1.07 14.63 -2.56
C ALA A 177 -2.49 14.06 -2.62
N GLU A 178 -2.94 13.68 -3.82
CA GLU A 178 -4.23 13.02 -4.03
C GLU A 178 -4.30 11.68 -3.29
N GLN A 179 -3.30 10.81 -3.46
CA GLN A 179 -3.29 9.50 -2.80
C GLN A 179 -3.26 9.63 -1.27
N LYS A 180 -2.52 10.59 -0.72
CA LYS A 180 -2.55 10.87 0.72
C LYS A 180 -3.96 11.23 1.19
N SER A 181 -4.68 12.06 0.44
CA SER A 181 -6.07 12.41 0.76
C SER A 181 -7.02 11.22 0.60
N ARG A 182 -6.90 10.48 -0.50
CA ARG A 182 -7.71 9.32 -0.86
C ARG A 182 -7.62 8.19 0.17
N TRP A 183 -6.42 7.98 0.71
CA TRP A 183 -6.13 6.97 1.74
C TRP A 183 -6.14 7.58 3.15
N SER A 184 -6.98 8.59 3.38
CA SER A 184 -7.27 9.15 4.69
C SER A 184 -8.76 9.04 5.01
N CYS A 185 -9.08 8.85 6.28
CA CYS A 185 -10.45 8.84 6.76
C CYS A 185 -11.13 10.18 6.45
N PRO A 186 -12.31 10.20 5.80
CA PRO A 186 -12.99 11.45 5.45
C PRO A 186 -13.45 12.25 6.68
N GLU A 187 -13.69 11.57 7.82
CA GLU A 187 -14.20 12.20 9.04
C GLU A 187 -13.10 12.74 9.95
N CYS A 188 -11.96 12.03 10.07
CA CYS A 188 -10.91 12.39 11.04
C CYS A 188 -9.52 12.61 10.42
N GLY A 189 -9.34 12.35 9.13
CA GLY A 189 -8.06 12.53 8.43
C GLY A 189 -6.96 11.52 8.74
N VAL A 190 -7.20 10.55 9.64
CA VAL A 190 -6.23 9.48 9.91
C VAL A 190 -6.09 8.61 8.67
N GLY A 191 -4.85 8.35 8.24
CA GLY A 191 -4.57 7.50 7.09
C GLY A 191 -5.14 6.09 7.28
N SER A 192 -5.56 5.44 6.20
CA SER A 192 -6.00 4.04 6.16
C SER A 192 -5.07 3.15 5.34
N ALA A 193 -5.13 1.84 5.58
CA ALA A 193 -4.46 0.83 4.76
C ALA A 193 -5.41 0.28 3.67
N TRP A 194 -4.85 -0.29 2.60
CA TRP A 194 -5.61 -0.72 1.41
C TRP A 194 -6.91 -1.48 1.71
N TYR A 195 -6.88 -2.42 2.65
CA TYR A 195 -7.99 -3.33 2.93
C TYR A 195 -8.88 -2.91 4.11
N GLU A 196 -8.62 -1.76 4.74
CA GLU A 196 -9.43 -1.28 5.87
C GLU A 196 -10.78 -0.75 5.38
N LYS A 197 -11.86 -1.22 6.01
CA LYS A 197 -13.24 -0.80 5.73
C LYS A 197 -13.85 0.11 6.79
N GLU A 198 -13.17 0.23 7.93
CA GLU A 198 -13.59 1.03 9.06
C GLU A 198 -12.36 1.73 9.63
N CYS A 199 -12.50 3.00 9.99
CA CYS A 199 -11.41 3.77 10.55
C CYS A 199 -11.11 3.31 11.97
N GLY A 200 -9.86 2.88 12.21
CA GLY A 200 -9.42 2.46 13.55
C GLY A 200 -9.45 3.57 14.62
N ALA A 201 -9.56 4.85 14.23
CA ALA A 201 -9.57 5.98 15.16
C ALA A 201 -10.99 6.46 15.51
N CYS A 202 -11.91 6.55 14.55
CA CYS A 202 -13.26 7.10 14.77
C CYS A 202 -14.41 6.16 14.39
N GLY A 203 -14.14 4.98 13.82
CA GLY A 203 -15.16 4.02 13.42
C GLY A 203 -15.93 4.36 12.13
N ALA A 204 -15.59 5.45 11.43
CA ALA A 204 -16.23 5.80 10.16
C ALA A 204 -15.95 4.74 9.08
N THR A 205 -16.94 4.48 8.23
CA THR A 205 -16.78 3.61 7.05
C THR A 205 -15.74 4.18 6.09
N LEU A 206 -14.84 3.33 5.62
CA LEU A 206 -13.79 3.66 4.67
C LEU A 206 -14.06 3.01 3.32
N TYR A 207 -13.66 3.72 2.26
CA TYR A 207 -13.65 3.20 0.90
C TYR A 207 -12.31 2.49 0.63
N SER A 208 -12.36 1.15 0.60
CA SER A 208 -11.22 0.25 0.53
C SER A 208 -10.78 -0.05 -0.90
N CYS A 209 -9.65 -0.74 -1.08
CA CYS A 209 -9.19 -1.18 -2.40
C CYS A 209 -10.16 -2.16 -3.09
N LYS A 210 -11.02 -2.85 -2.32
CA LYS A 210 -12.05 -3.72 -2.89
C LYS A 210 -13.21 -2.94 -3.48
N ASP A 211 -13.53 -1.80 -2.88
CA ASP A 211 -14.56 -0.90 -3.41
C ASP A 211 -14.02 -0.24 -4.69
N GLU A 212 -12.75 0.16 -4.68
CA GLU A 212 -12.02 0.70 -5.85
C GLU A 212 -11.96 -0.30 -7.01
N GLU A 213 -11.57 -1.55 -6.77
CA GLU A 213 -11.59 -2.61 -7.77
C GLU A 213 -12.98 -2.79 -8.39
N SER A 214 -14.02 -2.85 -7.55
CA SER A 214 -15.41 -2.99 -7.99
C SER A 214 -15.86 -1.83 -8.89
N ASP A 215 -15.44 -0.62 -8.59
CA ASP A 215 -15.84 0.57 -9.36
C ASP A 215 -15.11 0.64 -10.70
N LEU A 216 -13.84 0.22 -10.73
CA LEU A 216 -13.07 0.05 -11.97
C LEU A 216 -13.71 -1.00 -12.91
N GLU A 217 -14.14 -2.14 -12.39
CA GLU A 217 -14.81 -3.19 -13.17
C GLU A 217 -16.15 -2.72 -13.78
N LYS A 218 -16.87 -1.86 -13.07
CA LYS A 218 -18.14 -1.29 -13.54
C LYS A 218 -17.96 -0.16 -14.54
N GLY A 219 -16.73 0.30 -14.78
CA GLY A 219 -16.44 1.49 -15.57
C GLY A 219 -17.00 2.76 -14.94
N THR A 220 -17.16 2.79 -13.61
CA THR A 220 -17.61 3.98 -12.89
C THR A 220 -16.41 4.94 -12.78
N PRO A 221 -16.51 6.20 -13.25
CA PRO A 221 -15.39 7.14 -13.27
C PRO A 221 -14.75 7.37 -11.90
#